data_AF-A0A1J3EDA5-F1
#
_entry.id   AF-A0A1J3EDA5-F1
#
_cell.length_a   1.000
_cell.length_b   1.000
_cell.length_c   1.000
_cell.angle_alpha   90.00
_cell.angle_beta   90.00
_cell.angle_gamma   90.00
#
_symmetry.space_group_name_H-M   'P 1'
#
loop_
_entity.id
_entity.type
_entity.pdbx_description
1 polymer ?
#
loop_
_entity_poly.entity_id
_entity_poly.type
_entity_poly.pdbx_seq_one_letter_code
_entity_poly.pdbx_strand_id
1 'polypeptide(L)' 'VSKSSPDHPENDRLREVVIELLRGVGHLPGKKLKKSHVVEAAMIRLGRKITDKEYIKVMNDLCESNSSVWVLRKAR' A
#
# COMPACT_ATOMS: atom_id res chain seq x y z
N VAL A 1 3.52 -21.09 -1.93
CA VAL A 1 4.61 -20.16 -2.33
C VAL A 1 3.99 -19.02 -3.12
N SER A 2 3.66 -17.92 -2.46
CA SER A 2 3.15 -16.74 -3.18
C SER A 2 4.34 -16.04 -3.80
N LYS A 3 4.37 -16.09 -5.13
CA LYS A 3 5.41 -15.58 -5.99
C LYS A 3 5.60 -14.07 -5.75
N SER A 4 6.67 -13.68 -5.07
CA SER A 4 7.27 -12.37 -5.35
C SER A 4 7.69 -12.40 -6.81
N SER A 5 7.05 -11.60 -7.65
CA SER A 5 7.54 -11.35 -9.00
C SER A 5 8.93 -10.73 -8.88
N PRO A 6 10.00 -11.34 -9.43
CA PRO A 6 11.34 -10.78 -9.39
C PRO A 6 11.49 -9.47 -10.20
N ASP A 7 10.40 -8.98 -10.77
CA ASP A 7 10.36 -7.89 -11.74
C ASP A 7 10.56 -6.51 -11.11
N HIS A 8 10.24 -6.33 -9.81
CA HIS A 8 10.34 -5.02 -9.15
C HIS A 8 10.48 -5.13 -7.61
N PRO A 9 11.71 -5.33 -7.08
CA PRO A 9 11.94 -5.38 -5.62
C PRO A 9 11.53 -4.08 -4.90
N GLU A 10 11.45 -2.98 -5.64
CA GLU A 10 10.99 -1.69 -5.17
C GLU A 10 9.48 -1.66 -4.84
N ASN A 11 8.69 -2.50 -5.52
CA ASN A 11 7.27 -2.68 -5.22
C ASN A 11 7.07 -3.53 -3.96
N ASP A 12 7.93 -4.51 -3.69
CA ASP A 12 7.87 -5.30 -2.43
C ASP A 12 8.07 -4.41 -1.21
N ARG A 13 9.06 -3.52 -1.24
CA ARG A 13 9.28 -2.55 -0.15
C ARG A 13 8.12 -1.57 0.00
N LEU A 14 7.55 -1.09 -1.11
CA LEU A 14 6.37 -0.22 -1.06
C LEU A 14 5.13 -0.95 -0.50
N ARG A 15 4.97 -2.25 -0.81
CA ARG A 15 3.89 -3.07 -0.26
C ARG A 15 3.98 -3.17 1.26
N GLU A 16 5.17 -3.39 1.79
CA GLU A 16 5.40 -3.43 3.25
C GLU A 16 5.00 -2.10 3.92
N VAL A 17 5.45 -0.97 3.36
CA VAL A 17 5.08 0.37 3.85
C VAL A 17 3.55 0.56 3.86
N VAL A 18 2.87 0.18 2.77
CA VAL A 18 1.41 0.30 2.66
C VAL A 18 0.70 -0.62 3.66
N ILE A 19 1.18 -1.85 3.87
CA ILE A 19 0.63 -2.77 4.88
C ILE A 19 0.74 -2.17 6.27
N GLU A 20 1.90 -1.64 6.65
CA GLU A 20 2.10 -1.00 7.95
C GLU A 20 1.18 0.21 8.15
N LEU A 21 1.04 1.05 7.12
CA LEU A 21 0.11 2.18 7.14
C LEU A 21 -1.35 1.72 7.28
N LEU A 22 -1.74 0.66 6.58
CA LEU A 22 -3.09 0.10 6.68
C LEU A 22 -3.34 -0.57 8.04
N ARG A 23 -2.34 -1.20 8.66
CA ARG A 23 -2.44 -1.74 10.02
C ARG A 23 -2.60 -0.64 11.07
N GLY A 24 -1.90 0.49 10.91
CA GLY A 24 -2.04 1.63 11.82
C GLY A 24 -3.31 2.44 11.59
N VAL A 25 -3.55 2.88 10.35
CA VAL A 25 -4.65 3.78 10.00
C VAL A 25 -5.95 3.03 9.73
N GLY A 26 -5.89 1.86 9.09
CA GLY A 26 -7.06 1.07 8.70
C GLY A 26 -7.72 0.29 9.85
N HIS A 27 -7.08 0.21 11.03
CA HIS A 27 -7.72 -0.31 12.23
C HIS A 27 -8.74 0.69 12.84
N LEU A 28 -8.67 1.97 12.45
CA LEU A 28 -9.61 2.97 12.91
C LEU A 28 -10.86 2.98 12.01
N PRO A 29 -12.07 2.75 12.55
CA PRO A 29 -13.29 2.77 11.75
C PRO A 29 -13.45 4.13 11.06
N GLY A 30 -13.67 4.10 9.73
CA GLY A 30 -13.87 5.30 8.90
C GLY A 30 -12.60 6.02 8.45
N LYS A 31 -11.40 5.61 8.90
CA LYS A 31 -10.14 6.21 8.42
C LYS A 31 -9.69 5.55 7.12
N LYS A 32 -9.68 6.34 6.05
CA LYS A 32 -9.21 5.93 4.72
C LYS A 32 -7.72 6.20 4.59
N LEU A 33 -6.95 5.25 4.07
CA LEU A 33 -5.57 5.51 3.66
C LEU A 33 -5.58 6.46 2.46
N LYS A 34 -5.01 7.66 2.65
CA LYS A 34 -4.84 8.65 1.60
C LYS A 34 -3.51 8.42 0.89
N LYS A 35 -3.49 8.68 -0.42
CA LYS A 35 -2.25 8.65 -1.22
C LYS A 35 -1.13 9.51 -0.64
N SER A 36 -1.46 10.67 -0.08
CA SER A 36 -0.48 11.57 0.54
C SER A 36 0.32 10.90 1.66
N HIS A 37 -0.34 10.12 2.52
CA HIS A 37 0.35 9.38 3.59
C HIS A 37 1.28 8.30 3.03
N VAL A 38 0.90 7.65 1.93
CA VAL A 38 1.76 6.65 1.27
C VAL A 38 2.98 7.30 0.65
N VAL A 39 2.81 8.45 -0.01
CA VAL A 39 3.94 9.20 -0.60
C VAL A 39 4.90 9.69 0.48
N GLU A 40 4.39 10.24 1.58
CA GLU A 40 5.21 10.70 2.70
C GLU A 40 5.98 9.55 3.35
N ALA A 41 5.29 8.44 3.68
CA ALA A 41 5.93 7.27 4.25
C ALA A 41 6.96 6.64 3.30
N ALA A 42 6.69 6.64 2.00
CA ALA A 42 7.64 6.17 0.99
C ALA A 42 8.88 7.07 0.91
N MET A 43 8.74 8.39 1.00
CA MET A 43 9.90 9.28 1.08
C MET A 43 10.72 9.01 2.34
N ILE A 44 10.08 8.82 3.49
CA ILE A 44 10.77 8.58 4.77
C ILE A 44 11.46 7.21 4.79
N ARG A 45 10.77 6.15 4.36
CA ARG A 45 11.24 4.76 4.49
C ARG A 45 12.03 4.26 3.29
N LEU A 46 11.68 4.70 2.09
CA LEU A 46 12.34 4.29 0.84
C LEU A 46 13.31 5.34 0.32
N GLY A 47 13.36 6.54 0.92
CA GLY A 47 14.23 7.63 0.47
C GLY A 47 13.88 8.17 -0.91
N ARG A 48 12.69 7.85 -1.44
CA ARG A 48 12.28 8.24 -2.80
C ARG A 48 10.79 8.53 -2.90
N LYS A 49 10.44 9.36 -3.89
CA LYS A 49 9.05 9.61 -4.26
C LYS A 49 8.53 8.48 -5.14
N ILE A 50 7.40 7.90 -4.77
CA ILE A 50 6.72 6.88 -5.57
C ILE A 50 5.91 7.52 -6.69
N THR A 51 5.82 6.83 -7.81
CA THR A 51 4.96 7.22 -8.94
C THR A 51 3.50 6.82 -8.69
N ASP A 52 2.60 7.44 -9.45
CA ASP A 52 1.18 7.11 -9.41
C ASP A 52 0.92 5.65 -9.81
N LYS A 53 1.67 5.16 -10.81
CA LYS A 53 1.59 3.78 -11.30
C LYS A 53 1.94 2.76 -10.20
N GLU A 54 3.02 2.99 -9.46
CA GLU A 54 3.43 2.13 -8.34
C GLU A 54 2.39 2.13 -7.23
N TYR A 55 1.89 3.31 -6.87
CA TYR A 55 0.81 3.44 -5.88
C TYR A 55 -0.43 2.66 -6.29
N ILE A 56 -0.95 2.85 -7.51
CA ILE A 56 -2.14 2.15 -7.99
C ILE A 56 -1.92 0.64 -7.99
N LYS A 57 -0.76 0.18 -8.46
CA LYS A 57 -0.41 -1.25 -8.51
C LYS A 57 -0.42 -1.87 -7.11
N VAL A 58 0.26 -1.25 -6.16
CA VAL A 58 0.35 -1.75 -4.77
C VAL A 58 -0.99 -1.69 -4.06
N MET A 59 -1.76 -0.63 -4.24
CA MET A 59 -3.09 -0.51 -3.62
C MET A 59 -4.08 -1.53 -4.17
N ASN A 60 -4.09 -1.81 -5.48
CA ASN A 60 -4.93 -2.85 -6.06
C ASN A 60 -4.54 -4.26 -5.61
N ASP A 61 -3.25 -4.49 -5.38
CA ASP A 61 -2.78 -5.79 -4.93
C ASP A 61 -3.16 -6.07 -3.46
N LEU A 62 -3.01 -5.06 -2.60
CA LEU A 62 -3.22 -5.19 -1.16
C LEU A 62 -4.65 -4.91 -0.70
N CYS A 63 -5.40 -4.07 -1.42
CA CYS A 63 -6.71 -3.61 -1.01
C CYS A 63 -7.79 -3.96 -2.02
N GLU A 64 -8.97 -4.33 -1.54
CA GLU A 64 -10.18 -4.30 -2.36
C GLU A 64 -10.81 -2.92 -2.25
N SER A 65 -11.08 -2.30 -3.40
CA SER A 65 -11.85 -1.07 -3.47
C SER A 65 -13.33 -1.40 -3.28
N ASN A 66 -13.85 -1.20 -2.07
CA ASN A 66 -15.29 -1.18 -1.87
C ASN A 66 -15.73 0.29 -1.75
N SER A 67 -16.44 0.78 -2.77
CA SER A 67 -17.15 2.07 -2.76
C SER A 67 -16.37 3.23 -2.08
N SER A 68 -15.23 3.60 -2.69
CA SER A 68 -14.34 4.71 -2.26
C SER A 68 -13.60 4.51 -0.94
N VAL A 69 -13.47 3.28 -0.44
CA VAL A 69 -12.64 2.91 0.71
C VAL A 69 -11.67 1.80 0.30
N TRP A 70 -10.40 1.96 0.65
CA TRP A 70 -9.40 0.91 0.53
C TRP A 70 -9.41 0.08 1.80
N VAL A 71 -9.81 -1.18 1.69
CA VAL A 71 -9.80 -2.13 2.81
C VAL A 71 -8.78 -3.21 2.49
N LEU A 72 -7.90 -3.54 3.45
CA LEU A 72 -6.97 -4.65 3.32
C LEU A 72 -7.73 -5.91 2.92
N ARG A 73 -7.29 -6.57 1.84
CA ARG A 73 -7.74 -7.92 1.56
C ARG A 73 -7.40 -8.79 2.77
N LYS A 74 -8.41 -9.44 3.36
CA LYS A 74 -8.16 -10.54 4.30
C LYS A 74 -7.34 -11.58 3.53
N ALA A 75 -6.21 -12.01 4.10
CA ALA A 75 -5.49 -13.16 3.59
C ALA A 75 -6.49 -14.33 3.52
N ARG A 76 -6.70 -14.89 2.32
CA ARG A 76 -7.46 -16.13 2.15
C ARG A 76 -6.67 -17.30 2.68
#